data_AF-A0A9N9ICI5-F1
#
_entry.id   AF-A0A9N9ICI5-F1
#
_cell.length_a   1.000
_cell.length_b   1.000
_cell.length_c   1.000
_cell.angle_alpha   90.00
_cell.angle_beta   90.00
_cell.angle_gamma   90.00
#
_symmetry.space_group_name_H-M   'P 1'
#
loop_
_entity.id
_entity.type
_entity.pdbx_description
1 polymer ?
#
loop_
_entity_poly.entity_id
_entity_poly.type
_entity_poly.pdbx_seq_one_letter_code
_entity_poly.pdbx_strand_id
1 'polypeptide(L)'
;MKETHNIESKSQSDLIDNLQRKLQEQEKKVEDLRKQLSEKPSSPTTLQEIGSNKEDSANLNQPADLDEVALEASSFLSVDSQTSSKSIRLEYETEIISLQKQLEEVKPINSSLNLKIDELNNELNNYRKKVEDLESSNLELKQKLEKFYDSSITDADDIIKKFDSLNQKIQKLESEKSSLIEHTKIKEFENERDLITKQFDKKLEDAKLEIAKEKALLEEQLKAVTEKEGIAAHQQGEVTPDNEGWKTKRRQFELQIKSLQQEIEQLKQGNDSSNKPFLSTEILPIQDKEQTKNKNADENQPDRAPINTEYDTITKEKDQLVIKVHELTEELNVKRKQIDEQQIKIQESEEKITILKANVNEKDDQLSTVRSQLNSAKESILKLEQTRNEYSDKVVKIEKAKGDLQKNLDYISTERDNLSRERDELKSTYTVLSEQHDTLKSDSTNMNKKLAELENRINELTKERDELGSAKENLIKDLEIVQKKANDFRATTDDEMEALKSKLETTEKNYALLESDVSRLHVAKTDALEKLSD
;
A
#
# COMPACT_ATOMS: atom_id res chain seq x y z
N MET A 1 -12.43 -12.19 28.18
CA MET A 1 -12.50 -12.49 26.73
C MET A 1 -11.59 -13.64 26.29
N LYS A 2 -10.38 -13.83 26.83
CA LYS A 2 -9.55 -15.02 26.51
C LYS A 2 -10.07 -16.35 27.10
N GLU A 3 -10.68 -16.32 28.28
CA GLU A 3 -11.26 -17.53 28.92
C GLU A 3 -12.53 -18.04 28.23
N THR A 4 -13.39 -17.14 27.76
CA THR A 4 -14.64 -17.50 27.07
C THR A 4 -14.36 -18.20 25.74
N HIS A 5 -13.34 -17.77 25.01
CA HIS A 5 -12.96 -18.39 23.74
C HIS A 5 -12.35 -19.79 23.91
N ASN A 6 -11.68 -20.04 25.04
CA ASN A 6 -11.06 -21.33 25.32
C ASN A 6 -12.09 -22.40 25.74
N ILE A 7 -13.17 -21.99 26.42
CA ILE A 7 -14.28 -22.89 26.79
C ILE A 7 -15.07 -23.29 25.54
N GLU A 8 -15.25 -22.37 24.60
CA GLU A 8 -16.00 -22.61 23.36
C GLU A 8 -15.25 -23.53 22.39
N SER A 9 -13.92 -23.36 22.27
CA SER A 9 -13.08 -24.26 21.48
C SER A 9 -13.05 -25.68 22.04
N LYS A 10 -13.06 -25.83 23.37
CA LYS A 10 -13.10 -27.15 24.02
C LYS A 10 -14.45 -27.86 23.82
N SER A 11 -15.55 -27.11 23.92
CA SER A 11 -16.90 -27.63 23.62
C SER A 11 -17.04 -28.10 22.17
N GLN A 12 -16.44 -27.38 21.22
CA GLN A 12 -16.42 -27.78 19.81
C GLN A 12 -15.58 -29.05 19.57
N SER A 13 -14.43 -29.17 20.24
CA SER A 13 -13.59 -30.39 20.16
C SER A 13 -14.34 -31.62 20.67
N ASP A 14 -15.01 -31.51 21.83
CA ASP A 14 -15.76 -32.62 22.43
C ASP A 14 -16.95 -33.05 21.54
N LEU A 15 -17.55 -32.10 20.82
CA LEU A 15 -18.63 -32.39 19.86
C LEU A 15 -18.11 -33.14 18.63
N ILE A 16 -16.95 -32.75 18.10
CA ILE A 16 -16.31 -33.40 16.95
C ILE A 16 -15.93 -34.84 17.30
N ASP A 17 -15.34 -35.07 18.47
CA ASP A 17 -14.96 -36.42 18.93
C ASP A 17 -16.18 -37.35 19.09
N ASN A 18 -17.32 -36.80 19.53
CA ASN A 18 -18.55 -37.57 19.67
C ASN A 18 -19.16 -37.95 18.30
N LEU A 19 -19.10 -37.03 17.33
CA LEU A 19 -19.56 -37.29 15.96
C LEU A 19 -18.68 -38.34 15.26
N GLN A 20 -17.36 -38.27 15.43
CA GLN A 20 -16.44 -39.27 14.87
C GLN A 20 -16.71 -40.68 15.44
N ARG A 21 -16.96 -40.78 16.76
CA ARG A 21 -17.27 -42.07 17.39
C ARG A 21 -18.55 -42.69 16.84
N LYS A 22 -19.60 -41.89 16.64
CA LYS A 22 -20.85 -42.36 16.03
C LYS A 22 -20.68 -42.81 14.58
N LEU A 23 -19.83 -42.13 13.81
CA LEU A 23 -19.54 -42.50 12.43
C LEU A 23 -18.88 -43.88 12.34
N GLN A 24 -17.85 -44.12 13.17
CA GLN A 24 -17.17 -45.41 13.24
C GLN A 24 -18.12 -46.56 13.63
N GLU A 25 -19.08 -46.29 14.52
CA GLU A 25 -20.07 -47.28 14.94
C GLU A 25 -21.06 -47.65 13.83
N GLN A 26 -21.39 -46.70 12.94
CA GLN A 26 -22.22 -46.95 11.74
C GLN A 26 -21.44 -47.70 10.66
N GLU A 27 -20.18 -47.36 10.43
CA GLU A 27 -19.31 -48.07 9.48
C GLU A 27 -19.17 -49.55 9.85
N LYS A 28 -18.98 -49.84 11.14
CA LYS A 28 -18.92 -51.22 11.64
C LYS A 28 -20.20 -52.00 11.37
N LYS A 29 -21.39 -51.39 11.54
CA LYS A 29 -22.68 -52.02 11.23
C LYS A 29 -22.83 -52.34 9.74
N VAL A 30 -22.36 -51.46 8.85
CA VAL A 30 -22.41 -51.68 7.40
C VAL A 30 -21.50 -52.86 7.01
N GLU A 31 -20.33 -52.96 7.62
CA GLU A 31 -19.40 -54.05 7.35
C GLU A 31 -19.95 -55.41 7.82
N ASP A 32 -20.59 -55.45 8.99
CA ASP A 32 -21.27 -56.66 9.48
C ASP A 32 -22.41 -57.10 8.53
N LEU A 33 -23.17 -56.15 7.96
CA LEU A 33 -24.21 -56.45 6.96
C LEU A 33 -23.65 -56.97 5.65
N ARG A 34 -22.53 -56.40 5.16
CA ARG A 34 -21.85 -56.88 3.94
C ARG A 34 -21.38 -58.32 4.10
N LYS A 35 -20.86 -58.67 5.27
CA LYS A 35 -20.42 -60.04 5.58
C LYS A 35 -21.58 -61.03 5.59
N GLN A 36 -22.75 -60.64 6.11
CA GLN A 36 -23.96 -61.45 6.04
C GLN A 36 -24.47 -61.68 4.60
N LEU A 37 -24.28 -60.71 3.70
CA LEU A 37 -24.66 -60.87 2.29
C LEU A 37 -23.71 -61.79 1.50
N SER A 38 -22.42 -61.84 1.85
CA SER A 38 -21.45 -62.67 1.12
C SER A 38 -21.50 -64.16 1.46
N GLU A 39 -22.20 -64.56 2.53
CA GLU A 39 -22.34 -65.96 2.94
C GLU A 39 -23.53 -66.69 2.28
N LYS A 40 -24.26 -66.05 1.35
CA LYS A 40 -25.40 -66.68 0.66
C LYS A 40 -24.92 -67.39 -0.63
N PRO A 41 -25.04 -68.72 -0.76
CA PRO A 41 -24.53 -69.43 -1.93
C PRO A 41 -25.44 -69.25 -3.16
N SER A 42 -24.85 -68.86 -4.28
CA SER A 42 -25.48 -68.75 -5.60
C SER A 42 -25.17 -69.95 -6.48
N SER A 43 -26.22 -70.56 -7.03
CA SER A 43 -26.18 -71.63 -8.04
C SER A 43 -25.81 -71.09 -9.45
N PRO A 44 -25.26 -71.93 -10.37
CA PRO A 44 -24.70 -71.49 -11.65
C PRO A 44 -25.75 -71.44 -12.79
N THR A 45 -25.84 -70.34 -13.55
CA THR A 45 -25.18 -70.04 -14.84
C THR A 45 -25.73 -70.90 -15.99
N THR A 46 -26.35 -70.34 -17.04
CA THR A 46 -25.65 -69.88 -18.26
C THR A 46 -26.62 -69.17 -19.21
N LEU A 47 -26.19 -68.06 -19.82
CA LEU A 47 -26.55 -67.69 -21.19
C LEU A 47 -25.52 -66.68 -21.72
N GLN A 48 -25.14 -66.84 -23.00
CA GLN A 48 -24.23 -65.96 -23.73
C GLN A 48 -24.86 -65.53 -25.06
N GLU A 49 -24.90 -64.20 -25.22
CA GLU A 49 -24.79 -63.31 -26.39
C GLU A 49 -25.41 -63.65 -27.75
N ILE A 50 -26.35 -62.79 -28.18
CA ILE A 50 -26.46 -62.15 -29.51
C ILE A 50 -27.10 -60.77 -29.22
N GLY A 51 -26.77 -59.60 -29.77
CA GLY A 51 -26.00 -59.17 -30.92
C GLY A 51 -26.60 -57.80 -31.30
N SER A 52 -25.75 -56.80 -31.54
CA SER A 52 -26.15 -55.43 -31.90
C SER A 52 -26.89 -55.39 -33.23
N ASN A 53 -27.97 -54.61 -33.34
CA ASN A 53 -28.36 -53.96 -34.59
C ASN A 53 -29.09 -52.63 -34.33
N LYS A 54 -28.68 -51.66 -35.13
CA LYS A 54 -29.00 -50.24 -35.10
C LYS A 54 -30.29 -50.01 -35.90
N GLU A 55 -31.12 -49.11 -35.39
CA GLU A 55 -32.35 -48.61 -35.99
C GLU A 55 -32.09 -47.97 -37.35
N ASP A 56 -33.01 -48.19 -38.29
CA ASP A 56 -33.45 -47.16 -39.22
C ASP A 56 -34.96 -47.26 -39.44
N SER A 57 -35.59 -46.11 -39.25
CA SER A 57 -37.00 -45.79 -39.31
C SER A 57 -37.59 -45.89 -40.73
N ALA A 58 -38.85 -46.34 -40.86
CA ALA A 58 -39.90 -45.66 -41.64
C ALA A 58 -41.25 -46.39 -41.57
N ASN A 59 -42.22 -45.75 -40.91
CA ASN A 59 -43.54 -45.37 -41.45
C ASN A 59 -44.33 -46.38 -42.32
N LEU A 60 -45.47 -46.90 -41.82
CA LEU A 60 -46.78 -46.84 -42.52
C LEU A 60 -47.93 -47.45 -41.68
N ASN A 61 -48.96 -46.64 -41.50
CA ASN A 61 -50.31 -47.00 -41.05
C ASN A 61 -51.01 -47.90 -42.08
N GLN A 62 -51.63 -49.01 -41.64
CA GLN A 62 -53.10 -49.23 -41.68
C GLN A 62 -53.46 -50.67 -41.23
N PRO A 63 -54.68 -50.88 -40.69
CA PRO A 63 -55.14 -52.17 -40.19
C PRO A 63 -55.92 -52.94 -41.26
N ALA A 64 -55.80 -54.27 -41.28
CA ALA A 64 -56.75 -55.12 -41.96
C ALA A 64 -56.92 -56.43 -41.17
N ASP A 65 -58.18 -56.68 -40.83
CA ASP A 65 -58.74 -57.99 -40.50
C ASP A 65 -58.20 -59.09 -41.41
N LEU A 66 -58.00 -60.28 -40.85
CA LEU A 66 -58.83 -61.44 -41.18
C LEU A 66 -58.31 -62.67 -40.41
N ASP A 67 -59.14 -63.08 -39.46
CA ASP A 67 -59.22 -64.45 -38.98
C ASP A 67 -59.60 -65.42 -40.11
N GLU A 68 -59.35 -66.70 -39.81
CA GLU A 68 -60.09 -67.86 -40.28
C GLU A 68 -59.69 -68.53 -41.62
N VAL A 69 -59.10 -69.73 -41.47
CA VAL A 69 -59.62 -71.04 -41.95
C VAL A 69 -59.94 -71.14 -43.45
N ALA A 70 -59.57 -72.16 -44.20
CA ALA A 70 -58.77 -73.37 -44.07
C ALA A 70 -58.80 -74.04 -45.46
N LEU A 71 -57.96 -75.06 -45.64
CA LEU A 71 -58.25 -76.28 -46.41
C LEU A 71 -58.49 -76.14 -47.93
N GLU A 72 -57.54 -76.66 -48.72
CA GLU A 72 -57.68 -77.93 -49.46
C GLU A 72 -56.61 -78.05 -50.55
N ALA A 73 -55.81 -79.13 -50.49
CA ALA A 73 -55.42 -79.98 -51.62
C ALA A 73 -54.26 -80.93 -51.24
N SER A 74 -54.62 -82.10 -50.72
CA SER A 74 -54.24 -83.43 -51.22
C SER A 74 -52.94 -83.53 -52.02
N SER A 75 -51.86 -84.04 -51.42
CA SER A 75 -51.48 -85.46 -51.42
C SER A 75 -50.89 -85.97 -52.75
N PHE A 76 -49.57 -86.19 -52.80
CA PHE A 76 -48.97 -87.39 -53.41
C PHE A 76 -47.53 -87.62 -52.89
N LEU A 77 -47.42 -88.70 -52.11
CA LEU A 77 -46.29 -89.53 -51.67
C LEU A 77 -44.86 -89.26 -52.20
N SER A 78 -43.94 -89.00 -51.27
CA SER A 78 -42.71 -89.79 -51.08
C SER A 78 -42.39 -89.84 -49.57
N VAL A 79 -42.31 -91.05 -48.99
CA VAL A 79 -42.37 -91.29 -47.53
C VAL A 79 -41.06 -91.01 -46.79
N ASP A 80 -39.94 -90.78 -47.48
CA ASP A 80 -38.65 -90.45 -46.85
C ASP A 80 -38.33 -88.94 -46.73
N SER A 81 -39.18 -88.05 -47.27
CA SER A 81 -38.98 -86.58 -47.14
C SER A 81 -39.81 -85.92 -46.03
N GLN A 82 -40.81 -86.64 -45.48
CA GLN A 82 -41.69 -86.12 -44.41
C GLN A 82 -41.10 -86.23 -43.00
N THR A 83 -40.21 -87.20 -42.75
CA THR A 83 -39.47 -87.33 -41.48
C THR A 83 -38.38 -86.27 -41.35
N SER A 84 -37.65 -85.98 -42.44
CA SER A 84 -36.65 -84.90 -42.49
C SER A 84 -37.30 -83.52 -42.34
N SER A 85 -38.39 -83.24 -43.06
CA SER A 85 -39.12 -81.96 -42.94
C SER A 85 -39.73 -81.74 -41.55
N LYS A 86 -40.19 -82.79 -40.86
CA LYS A 86 -40.68 -82.68 -39.47
C LYS A 86 -39.54 -82.45 -38.48
N SER A 87 -38.38 -83.07 -38.67
CA SER A 87 -37.21 -82.89 -37.80
C SER A 87 -36.65 -81.48 -37.93
N ILE A 88 -36.50 -80.98 -39.15
CA ILE A 88 -36.05 -79.61 -39.44
C ILE A 88 -37.03 -78.59 -38.85
N ARG A 89 -38.33 -78.84 -38.99
CA ARG A 89 -39.36 -77.96 -38.41
C ARG A 89 -39.30 -77.93 -36.88
N LEU A 90 -39.08 -79.07 -36.22
CA LEU A 90 -38.93 -79.14 -34.77
C LEU A 90 -37.67 -78.40 -34.31
N GLU A 91 -36.57 -78.52 -35.05
CA GLU A 91 -35.31 -77.83 -34.75
C GLU A 91 -35.49 -76.31 -34.83
N TYR A 92 -36.14 -75.80 -35.89
CA TYR A 92 -36.50 -74.39 -36.00
C TYR A 92 -37.49 -73.93 -34.92
N GLU A 93 -38.51 -74.72 -34.58
CA GLU A 93 -39.44 -74.37 -33.49
C GLU A 93 -38.72 -74.29 -32.13
N THR A 94 -37.74 -75.17 -31.89
CA THR A 94 -36.93 -75.15 -30.65
C THR A 94 -36.01 -73.93 -30.61
N GLU A 95 -35.40 -73.57 -31.75
CA GLU A 95 -34.54 -72.40 -31.86
C GLU A 95 -35.33 -71.08 -31.73
N ILE A 96 -36.54 -71.02 -32.30
CA ILE A 96 -37.45 -69.88 -32.12
C ILE A 96 -37.82 -69.69 -30.64
N ILE A 97 -38.14 -70.76 -29.92
CA ILE A 97 -38.46 -70.69 -28.48
C ILE A 97 -37.23 -70.23 -27.67
N SER A 98 -36.04 -70.72 -28.02
CA SER A 98 -34.78 -70.29 -27.39
C SER A 98 -34.52 -68.80 -27.59
N LEU A 99 -34.66 -68.32 -28.83
CA LEU A 99 -34.49 -66.89 -29.17
C LEU A 99 -35.55 -66.02 -28.50
N GLN A 100 -36.81 -66.47 -28.40
CA GLN A 100 -37.86 -65.76 -27.66
C GLN A 100 -37.53 -65.64 -26.17
N LYS A 101 -36.97 -66.69 -25.57
CA LYS A 101 -36.54 -66.66 -24.17
C LYS A 101 -35.37 -65.68 -23.96
N GLN A 102 -34.37 -65.71 -24.83
CA GLN A 102 -33.26 -64.75 -24.79
C GLN A 102 -33.77 -63.30 -24.95
N LEU A 103 -34.72 -63.05 -25.85
CA LEU A 103 -35.33 -61.74 -26.03
C LEU A 103 -36.03 -61.25 -24.75
N GLU A 104 -36.70 -62.14 -24.03
CA GLU A 104 -37.42 -61.78 -22.81
C GLU A 104 -36.49 -61.57 -21.60
N GLU A 105 -35.31 -62.18 -21.60
CA GLU A 105 -34.24 -61.89 -20.64
C GLU A 105 -33.54 -60.54 -20.91
N VAL A 106 -33.46 -60.10 -22.17
CA VAL A 106 -32.87 -58.81 -22.55
C VAL A 106 -33.78 -57.62 -22.23
N LYS A 107 -35.11 -57.78 -22.28
CA LYS A 107 -36.08 -56.72 -21.95
C LYS A 107 -35.81 -56.01 -20.61
N PRO A 108 -35.70 -56.70 -19.46
CA PRO A 108 -35.46 -56.04 -18.18
C PRO A 108 -34.09 -55.35 -18.12
N ILE A 109 -33.07 -55.88 -18.80
CA ILE A 109 -31.75 -55.24 -18.90
C ILE A 109 -31.88 -53.92 -19.66
N ASN A 110 -32.60 -53.92 -20.78
CA ASN A 110 -32.83 -52.71 -21.56
C ASN A 110 -33.64 -51.67 -20.77
N SER A 111 -34.67 -52.11 -20.03
CA SER A 111 -35.41 -51.22 -19.11
C SER A 111 -34.51 -50.62 -18.02
N SER A 112 -33.60 -51.42 -17.44
CA SER A 112 -32.65 -50.94 -16.44
C SER A 112 -31.63 -49.95 -17.02
N LEU A 113 -31.15 -50.19 -18.25
CA LEU A 113 -30.24 -49.26 -18.94
C LEU A 113 -30.92 -47.93 -19.24
N ASN A 114 -32.17 -47.95 -19.68
CA ASN A 114 -32.95 -46.74 -19.93
C ASN A 114 -33.15 -45.92 -18.64
N LEU A 115 -33.46 -46.57 -17.52
CA LEU A 115 -33.52 -45.89 -16.21
C LEU A 115 -32.17 -45.26 -15.83
N LYS A 116 -31.06 -45.94 -16.11
CA LYS A 116 -29.72 -45.41 -15.84
C LYS A 116 -29.38 -44.22 -16.72
N ILE A 117 -29.79 -44.24 -17.99
CA ILE A 117 -29.65 -43.13 -18.92
C ILE A 117 -30.45 -41.92 -18.41
N ASP A 118 -31.67 -42.12 -17.92
CA ASP A 118 -32.50 -41.05 -17.36
C ASP A 118 -31.90 -40.45 -16.08
N GLU A 119 -31.34 -41.28 -15.19
CA GLU A 119 -30.60 -40.82 -14.02
C GLU A 119 -29.39 -39.96 -14.41
N LEU A 120 -28.56 -40.43 -15.35
CA LEU A 120 -27.39 -39.71 -15.82
C LEU A 120 -27.77 -38.38 -16.49
N ASN A 121 -28.87 -38.36 -17.25
CA ASN A 121 -29.38 -37.13 -17.86
C ASN A 121 -29.84 -36.11 -16.81
N ASN A 122 -30.46 -36.57 -15.72
CA ASN A 122 -30.83 -35.70 -14.60
C ASN A 122 -29.60 -35.13 -13.88
N GLU A 123 -28.58 -35.96 -13.63
CA GLU A 123 -27.31 -35.50 -13.07
C GLU A 123 -26.64 -34.48 -13.98
N LEU A 124 -26.59 -34.75 -15.29
CA LEU A 124 -25.99 -33.85 -16.28
C LEU A 124 -26.72 -32.50 -16.33
N ASN A 125 -28.06 -32.49 -16.24
CA ASN A 125 -28.84 -31.26 -16.12
C ASN A 125 -28.56 -30.49 -14.83
N ASN A 126 -28.38 -31.18 -13.70
CA ASN A 126 -27.99 -30.53 -12.45
C ASN A 126 -26.60 -29.89 -12.54
N TYR A 127 -25.63 -30.58 -13.15
CA TYR A 127 -24.30 -30.00 -13.39
C TYR A 127 -24.37 -28.80 -14.33
N ARG A 128 -25.16 -28.87 -15.40
CA ARG A 128 -25.37 -27.76 -16.34
C ARG A 128 -25.92 -26.52 -15.63
N LYS A 129 -26.93 -26.70 -14.77
CA LYS A 129 -27.48 -25.60 -13.96
C LYS A 129 -26.44 -25.00 -13.02
N LYS A 130 -25.63 -25.85 -12.37
CA LYS A 130 -24.55 -25.38 -11.49
C LYS A 130 -23.48 -24.59 -12.24
N VAL A 131 -23.20 -24.96 -13.49
CA VAL A 131 -22.29 -24.20 -14.37
C VAL A 131 -22.89 -22.83 -14.70
N GLU A 132 -24.17 -22.75 -15.08
CA GLU A 132 -24.86 -21.48 -15.35
C GLU A 132 -24.89 -20.54 -14.13
N ASP A 133 -25.12 -21.08 -12.93
CA ASP A 133 -25.07 -20.32 -11.68
C ASP A 133 -23.66 -19.77 -11.40
N LEU A 134 -22.62 -20.59 -11.64
CA LEU A 134 -21.22 -20.18 -11.51
C LEU A 134 -20.83 -19.12 -12.53
N GLU A 135 -21.25 -19.25 -13.79
CA GLU A 135 -21.02 -18.26 -14.84
C GLU A 135 -21.68 -16.92 -14.48
N SER A 136 -22.88 -16.94 -13.94
CA SER A 136 -23.59 -15.75 -13.46
C SER A 136 -22.87 -15.07 -12.29
N SER A 137 -22.42 -15.83 -11.30
CA SER A 137 -21.59 -15.30 -10.19
C SER A 137 -20.27 -14.71 -10.68
N ASN A 138 -19.61 -15.36 -11.65
CA ASN A 138 -18.35 -14.88 -12.19
C ASN A 138 -18.53 -13.57 -12.98
N LEU A 139 -19.64 -13.45 -13.72
CA LEU A 139 -20.01 -12.20 -14.40
C LEU A 139 -20.25 -11.06 -13.38
N GLU A 140 -20.93 -11.33 -12.28
CA GLU A 140 -21.17 -10.33 -11.23
C GLU A 140 -19.86 -9.90 -10.55
N LEU A 141 -18.96 -10.85 -10.24
CA LEU A 141 -17.64 -10.56 -9.70
C LEU A 141 -16.82 -9.70 -10.66
N LYS A 142 -16.83 -10.02 -11.96
CA LYS A 142 -16.14 -9.24 -12.99
C LYS A 142 -16.65 -7.79 -13.04
N GLN A 143 -17.97 -7.59 -12.98
CA GLN A 143 -18.57 -6.25 -12.95
C GLN A 143 -18.21 -5.47 -11.67
N LYS A 144 -18.15 -6.14 -10.51
CA LYS A 144 -17.71 -5.51 -9.25
C LYS A 144 -16.24 -5.10 -9.33
N LEU A 145 -15.39 -5.94 -9.92
CA LEU A 145 -13.97 -5.65 -10.11
C LEU A 145 -13.78 -4.43 -11.02
N GLU A 146 -14.52 -4.37 -12.13
CA GLU A 146 -14.46 -3.26 -13.09
C GLU A 146 -14.88 -1.93 -12.44
N LYS A 147 -15.99 -1.92 -11.69
CA LYS A 147 -16.42 -0.73 -10.91
C LYS A 147 -15.38 -0.30 -9.87
N PHE A 148 -14.71 -1.25 -9.22
CA PHE A 148 -13.65 -0.94 -8.26
C PHE A 148 -12.45 -0.29 -8.95
N TYR A 149 -12.02 -0.83 -10.10
CA TYR A 149 -10.95 -0.24 -10.90
C TYR A 149 -11.28 1.18 -11.35
N ASP A 150 -12.48 1.41 -11.88
CA ASP A 150 -12.92 2.74 -12.31
C ASP A 150 -12.94 3.74 -11.14
N SER A 151 -13.47 3.33 -9.97
CA SER A 151 -13.45 4.17 -8.77
C SER A 151 -12.02 4.51 -8.34
N SER A 152 -11.12 3.53 -8.34
CA SER A 152 -9.73 3.73 -7.93
C SER A 152 -8.97 4.66 -8.89
N ILE A 153 -9.25 4.58 -10.19
CA ILE A 153 -8.73 5.51 -11.20
C ILE A 153 -9.23 6.93 -10.93
N THR A 154 -10.51 7.11 -10.63
CA THR A 154 -11.06 8.44 -10.32
C THR A 154 -10.47 9.05 -9.05
N ASP A 155 -10.24 8.24 -8.01
CA ASP A 155 -9.60 8.68 -6.78
C ASP A 155 -8.15 9.09 -7.03
N ALA A 156 -7.42 8.34 -7.86
CA ALA A 156 -6.06 8.66 -8.26
C ALA A 156 -6.00 10.00 -9.04
N ASP A 157 -6.91 10.23 -9.98
CA ASP A 157 -7.01 11.50 -10.72
C ASP A 157 -7.27 12.70 -9.79
N ASP A 158 -8.14 12.54 -8.78
CA ASP A 158 -8.41 13.58 -7.80
C ASP A 158 -7.21 13.85 -6.87
N ILE A 159 -6.42 12.82 -6.55
CA ILE A 159 -5.15 12.97 -5.85
C ILE A 159 -4.14 13.73 -6.72
N ILE A 160 -4.02 13.38 -8.01
CA ILE A 160 -3.13 14.06 -8.96
C ILE A 160 -3.48 15.55 -9.07
N LYS A 161 -4.77 15.89 -9.24
CA LYS A 161 -5.22 17.30 -9.28
C LYS A 161 -4.88 18.06 -7.99
N LYS A 162 -5.04 17.43 -6.82
CA LYS A 162 -4.67 18.04 -5.53
C LYS A 162 -3.16 18.25 -5.43
N PHE A 163 -2.36 17.29 -5.91
CA PHE A 163 -0.91 17.39 -5.95
C PHE A 163 -0.45 18.54 -6.85
N ASP A 164 -1.03 18.68 -8.04
CA ASP A 164 -0.73 19.78 -8.96
C ASP A 164 -1.07 21.16 -8.36
N SER A 165 -2.22 21.26 -7.69
CA SER A 165 -2.60 22.50 -6.98
C SER A 165 -1.63 22.85 -5.85
N LEU A 166 -1.16 21.85 -5.10
CA LEU A 166 -0.15 22.02 -4.06
C LEU A 166 1.19 22.47 -4.65
N ASN A 167 1.64 21.87 -5.75
CA ASN A 167 2.86 22.26 -6.44
C ASN A 167 2.80 23.70 -6.94
N GLN A 168 1.68 24.13 -7.52
CA GLN A 168 1.49 25.53 -7.92
C GLN A 168 1.59 26.49 -6.72
N LYS A 169 1.02 26.12 -5.56
CA LYS A 169 1.16 26.92 -4.33
C LYS A 169 2.60 26.98 -3.83
N ILE A 170 3.33 25.87 -3.86
CA ILE A 170 4.75 25.81 -3.48
C ILE A 170 5.56 26.74 -4.38
N GLN A 171 5.38 26.66 -5.69
CA GLN A 171 6.10 27.49 -6.66
C GLN A 171 5.81 28.99 -6.45
N LYS A 172 4.57 29.34 -6.10
CA LYS A 172 4.20 30.73 -5.75
C LYS A 172 4.88 31.19 -4.45
N LEU A 173 4.92 30.34 -3.43
CA LEU A 173 5.59 30.69 -2.17
C LEU A 173 7.11 30.82 -2.35
N GLU A 174 7.72 30.03 -3.24
CA GLU A 174 9.14 30.14 -3.57
C GLU A 174 9.48 31.46 -4.28
N SER A 175 8.60 31.93 -5.18
CA SER A 175 8.78 33.23 -5.83
C SER A 175 8.57 34.40 -4.85
N GLU A 176 7.56 34.32 -3.98
CA GLU A 176 7.33 35.29 -2.90
C GLU A 176 8.52 35.34 -1.92
N LYS A 177 9.06 34.18 -1.52
CA LYS A 177 10.25 34.09 -0.66
C LYS A 177 11.47 34.72 -1.32
N SER A 178 11.69 34.46 -2.62
CA SER A 178 12.82 35.04 -3.36
C SER A 178 12.73 36.57 -3.40
N SER A 179 11.54 37.10 -3.67
CA SER A 179 11.26 38.54 -3.63
C SER A 179 11.51 39.14 -2.25
N LEU A 180 11.07 38.48 -1.17
CA LEU A 180 11.28 38.95 0.19
C LEU A 180 12.76 39.02 0.59
N ILE A 181 13.54 38.02 0.18
CA ILE A 181 15.00 37.98 0.40
C ILE A 181 15.67 39.15 -0.33
N GLU A 182 15.30 39.39 -1.58
CA GLU A 182 15.82 40.51 -2.36
C GLU A 182 15.49 41.85 -1.72
N HIS A 183 14.24 42.03 -1.29
CA HIS A 183 13.80 43.25 -0.61
C HIS A 183 14.53 43.50 0.72
N THR A 184 14.82 42.43 1.48
CA THR A 184 15.59 42.51 2.72
C THR A 184 17.03 42.94 2.44
N LYS A 185 17.68 42.34 1.43
CA LYS A 185 19.03 42.74 1.01
C LYS A 185 19.10 44.20 0.54
N ILE A 186 18.12 44.64 -0.24
CA ILE A 186 18.04 46.04 -0.69
C ILE A 186 17.98 46.98 0.52
N LYS A 187 17.15 46.66 1.52
CA LYS A 187 17.00 47.48 2.73
C LYS A 187 18.28 47.49 3.59
N GLU A 188 19.00 46.38 3.66
CA GLU A 188 20.32 46.32 4.29
C GLU A 188 21.33 47.22 3.57
N PHE A 189 21.40 47.15 2.24
CA PHE A 189 22.27 48.02 1.44
C PHE A 189 21.90 49.51 1.58
N GLU A 190 20.61 49.84 1.65
CA GLU A 190 20.16 51.22 1.90
C GLU A 190 20.61 51.72 3.27
N ASN A 191 20.49 50.90 4.31
CA ASN A 191 20.97 51.23 5.66
C ASN A 191 22.49 51.42 5.69
N GLU A 192 23.26 50.56 5.02
CA GLU A 192 24.71 50.69 4.89
C GLU A 192 25.10 51.97 4.15
N ARG A 193 24.43 52.28 3.04
CA ARG A 193 24.65 53.52 2.28
C ARG A 193 24.39 54.75 3.13
N ASP A 194 23.29 54.77 3.89
CA ASP A 194 22.97 55.88 4.79
C ASP A 194 24.01 56.03 5.92
N LEU A 195 24.53 54.92 6.45
CA LEU A 195 25.60 54.94 7.45
C LEU A 195 26.90 55.52 6.87
N ILE A 196 27.30 55.08 5.68
CA ILE A 196 28.47 55.59 4.97
C ILE A 196 28.31 57.09 4.67
N THR A 197 27.11 57.51 4.26
CA THR A 197 26.81 58.93 3.97
C THR A 197 26.97 59.78 5.21
N LYS A 198 26.40 59.36 6.35
CA LYS A 198 26.58 60.05 7.64
C LYS A 198 28.04 60.11 8.09
N GLN A 199 28.82 59.06 7.85
CA GLN A 199 30.26 59.07 8.14
C GLN A 199 31.03 60.05 7.24
N PHE A 200 30.68 60.12 5.96
CA PHE A 200 31.26 61.08 5.02
C PHE A 200 30.92 62.52 5.39
N ASP A 201 29.65 62.81 5.70
CA ASP A 201 29.20 64.14 6.11
C ASP A 201 29.91 64.59 7.39
N LYS A 202 30.08 63.68 8.37
CA LYS A 202 30.84 63.97 9.58
C LYS A 202 32.30 64.32 9.27
N LYS A 203 32.98 63.49 8.47
CA LYS A 203 34.37 63.75 8.06
C LYS A 203 34.50 65.06 7.29
N LEU A 204 33.53 65.40 6.45
CA LEU A 204 33.50 66.65 5.71
C LEU A 204 33.39 67.85 6.66
N GLU A 205 32.54 67.75 7.67
CA GLU A 205 32.36 68.83 8.64
C GLU A 205 33.56 68.99 9.58
N ASP A 206 34.16 67.88 10.01
CA ASP A 206 35.43 67.89 10.74
C ASP A 206 36.53 68.57 9.91
N ALA A 207 36.62 68.27 8.61
CA ALA A 207 37.59 68.90 7.70
C ALA A 207 37.32 70.40 7.50
N LYS A 208 36.06 70.83 7.36
CA LYS A 208 35.72 72.26 7.28
C LYS A 208 36.11 72.99 8.56
N LEU A 209 35.88 72.39 9.72
CA LEU A 209 36.25 72.96 11.01
C LEU A 209 37.77 73.14 11.12
N GLU A 210 38.54 72.15 10.67
CA GLU A 210 40.00 72.22 10.68
C GLU A 210 40.52 73.32 9.74
N ILE A 211 39.98 73.41 8.53
CA ILE A 211 40.29 74.50 7.58
C ILE A 211 39.95 75.87 8.18
N ALA A 212 38.83 76.00 8.90
CA ALA A 212 38.45 77.25 9.55
C ALA A 212 39.43 77.65 10.66
N LYS A 213 39.92 76.68 11.46
CA LYS A 213 40.97 76.91 12.46
C LYS A 213 42.28 77.35 11.82
N GLU A 214 42.73 76.66 10.78
CA GLU A 214 43.95 77.04 10.05
C GLU A 214 43.84 78.43 9.42
N LYS A 215 42.68 78.75 8.84
CA LYS A 215 42.42 80.08 8.28
C LYS A 215 42.46 81.17 9.37
N ALA A 216 41.87 80.93 10.54
CA ALA A 216 41.92 81.86 11.66
C ALA A 216 43.36 82.08 12.16
N LEU A 217 44.14 81.00 12.26
CA LEU A 217 45.57 81.09 12.63
C LEU A 217 46.36 81.91 11.60
N LEU A 218 46.09 81.71 10.31
CA LEU A 218 46.73 82.49 9.23
C LEU A 218 46.31 83.96 9.25
N GLU A 219 45.04 84.27 9.52
CA GLU A 219 44.58 85.67 9.68
C GLU A 219 45.24 86.35 10.89
N GLU A 220 45.42 85.63 12.00
CA GLU A 220 46.15 86.13 13.17
C GLU A 220 47.63 86.38 12.88
N GLN A 221 48.29 85.44 12.18
CA GLN A 221 49.67 85.62 11.73
C GLN A 221 49.80 86.80 10.74
N LEU A 222 48.84 86.97 9.84
CA LEU A 222 48.81 88.09 8.89
C LEU A 222 48.65 89.43 9.62
N LYS A 223 47.79 89.48 10.66
CA LYS A 223 47.62 90.66 11.51
C LYS A 223 48.89 91.00 12.29
N ALA A 224 49.62 89.99 12.78
CA ALA A 224 50.91 90.18 13.44
C ALA A 224 52.01 90.66 12.48
N VAL A 225 51.94 90.29 11.19
CA VAL A 225 52.87 90.78 10.15
C VAL A 225 52.53 92.22 9.75
N THR A 226 51.25 92.57 9.60
CA THR A 226 50.84 93.95 9.28
C THR A 226 51.07 94.91 10.44
N GLU A 227 50.95 94.46 11.70
CA GLU A 227 51.39 95.24 12.88
C GLU A 227 52.92 95.42 12.94
N LYS A 228 53.70 94.43 12.47
CA LYS A 228 55.16 94.57 12.33
C LYS A 228 55.57 95.48 11.17
N GLU A 229 54.82 95.49 10.07
CA GLU A 229 55.01 96.42 8.96
C GLU A 229 54.55 97.85 9.30
N GLY A 230 53.53 98.00 10.14
CA GLY A 230 53.08 99.30 10.67
C GLY A 230 54.11 100.01 11.58
N ILE A 231 55.01 99.25 12.21
CA ILE A 231 56.12 99.81 13.00
C ILE A 231 57.34 100.17 12.10
N ALA A 232 57.41 99.66 10.87
CA ALA A 232 58.52 99.93 9.94
C ALA A 232 58.29 101.14 9.00
N ALA A 233 57.10 101.75 8.98
CA ALA A 233 56.78 102.85 8.08
C ALA A 233 57.14 104.25 8.61
N HIS A 234 58.24 104.37 9.35
CA HIS A 234 58.88 105.65 9.69
C HIS A 234 60.40 105.56 9.50
N GLN A 235 60.84 105.36 8.26
CA GLN A 235 62.07 105.94 7.69
C GLN A 235 62.19 105.54 6.22
N GLN A 236 62.43 106.54 5.37
CA GLN A 236 62.60 106.42 3.92
C GLN A 236 63.80 105.54 3.55
N GLY A 237 63.72 104.84 2.42
CA GLY A 237 64.90 104.30 1.76
C GLY A 237 64.60 103.11 0.85
N GLU A 238 64.57 103.39 -0.45
CA GLU A 238 64.63 102.45 -1.57
C GLU A 238 65.57 101.26 -1.32
N VAL A 239 65.02 100.05 -1.12
CA VAL A 239 65.76 98.78 -1.23
C VAL A 239 64.82 97.71 -1.77
N THR A 240 65.17 97.15 -2.93
CA THR A 240 64.60 95.93 -3.48
C THR A 240 64.82 94.74 -2.53
N PRO A 241 63.79 94.00 -2.10
CA PRO A 241 64.00 92.76 -1.36
C PRO A 241 64.01 91.57 -2.31
N ASP A 242 65.24 91.11 -2.54
CA ASP A 242 65.66 89.75 -2.82
C ASP A 242 64.56 88.67 -2.98
N ASN A 243 64.34 88.29 -4.23
CA ASN A 243 63.39 87.26 -4.69
C ASN A 243 63.87 85.82 -4.37
N GLU A 244 65.05 85.61 -3.78
CA GLU A 244 65.56 84.25 -3.48
C GLU A 244 65.07 83.69 -2.14
N GLY A 245 64.82 84.54 -1.13
CA GLY A 245 64.28 84.09 0.16
C GLY A 245 62.83 83.57 0.07
N TRP A 246 62.00 84.25 -0.72
CA TRP A 246 60.62 83.84 -0.99
C TRP A 246 60.54 82.61 -1.88
N LYS A 247 61.43 82.46 -2.88
CA LYS A 247 61.54 81.23 -3.66
C LYS A 247 61.98 80.05 -2.81
N THR A 248 62.89 80.24 -1.86
CA THR A 248 63.36 79.18 -0.97
C THR A 248 62.26 78.73 0.00
N LYS A 249 61.52 79.67 0.60
CA LYS A 249 60.33 79.36 1.41
C LYS A 249 59.23 78.71 0.59
N ARG A 250 58.97 79.18 -0.63
CA ARG A 250 57.99 78.59 -1.55
C ARG A 250 58.38 77.16 -1.93
N ARG A 251 59.67 76.90 -2.17
CA ARG A 251 60.20 75.56 -2.46
C ARG A 251 60.14 74.63 -1.24
N GLN A 252 60.35 75.15 -0.03
CA GLN A 252 60.11 74.39 1.21
C GLN A 252 58.64 74.04 1.40
N PHE A 253 57.72 74.98 1.14
CA PHE A 253 56.29 74.70 1.20
C PHE A 253 55.85 73.71 0.11
N GLU A 254 56.38 73.80 -1.12
CA GLU A 254 56.12 72.82 -2.17
C GLU A 254 56.65 71.41 -1.82
N LEU A 255 57.78 71.32 -1.10
CA LEU A 255 58.30 70.05 -0.58
C LEU A 255 57.45 69.50 0.58
N GLN A 256 56.95 70.36 1.47
CA GLN A 256 56.01 69.96 2.52
C GLN A 256 54.66 69.51 1.94
N ILE A 257 54.14 70.20 0.92
CA ILE A 257 52.91 69.81 0.22
C ILE A 257 53.11 68.46 -0.48
N LYS A 258 54.25 68.23 -1.14
CA LYS A 258 54.57 66.91 -1.72
C LYS A 258 54.71 65.80 -0.68
N SER A 259 55.31 66.10 0.48
CA SER A 259 55.40 65.17 1.61
C SER A 259 54.01 64.81 2.14
N LEU A 260 53.13 65.80 2.33
CA LEU A 260 51.75 65.59 2.79
C LEU A 260 50.90 64.86 1.74
N GLN A 261 51.10 65.13 0.45
CA GLN A 261 50.45 64.37 -0.62
C GLN A 261 50.91 62.91 -0.66
N GLN A 262 52.18 62.64 -0.35
CA GLN A 262 52.74 61.30 -0.24
C GLN A 262 52.23 60.57 1.02
N GLU A 263 52.00 61.29 2.13
CA GLU A 263 51.39 60.79 3.36
C GLU A 263 49.89 60.48 3.18
N ILE A 264 49.16 61.31 2.45
CA ILE A 264 47.77 61.06 2.05
C ILE A 264 47.66 59.82 1.13
N GLU A 265 48.63 59.62 0.24
CA GLU A 265 48.66 58.44 -0.63
C GLU A 265 49.06 57.16 0.14
N GLN A 266 49.82 57.27 1.23
CA GLN A 266 50.08 56.17 2.18
C GLN A 266 48.84 55.82 3.03
N LEU A 267 48.02 56.82 3.39
CA LEU A 267 46.75 56.61 4.11
C LEU A 267 45.65 55.98 3.24
N LYS A 268 45.79 55.98 1.91
CA LYS A 268 44.90 55.25 0.99
C LYS A 268 45.19 53.75 0.88
N GLN A 269 46.35 53.27 1.34
CA GLN A 269 46.77 51.86 1.21
C GLN A 269 46.98 51.13 2.56
N GLY A 270 46.70 51.74 3.71
CA GLY A 270 46.89 51.15 5.03
C GLY A 270 45.67 51.27 5.93
N ASN A 271 45.17 50.12 6.38
CA ASN A 271 44.04 49.92 7.29
C ASN A 271 44.29 50.45 8.72
N ASP A 272 43.20 50.69 9.45
CA ASP A 272 43.01 50.54 10.91
C ASP A 272 43.84 51.35 11.95
N SER A 273 43.07 51.84 12.93
CA SER A 273 43.43 52.25 14.31
C SER A 273 44.25 53.55 14.47
N SER A 274 44.19 54.28 15.57
CA SER A 274 43.15 54.65 16.54
C SER A 274 43.67 55.89 17.28
N ASN A 275 42.75 56.74 17.74
CA ASN A 275 42.90 57.74 18.81
C ASN A 275 43.77 58.99 18.65
N LYS A 276 43.07 60.12 18.47
CA LYS A 276 43.25 61.38 19.23
C LYS A 276 41.90 62.13 19.25
N PRO A 277 41.57 62.93 20.28
CA PRO A 277 41.68 64.39 20.15
C PRO A 277 42.12 65.10 21.48
N PHE A 278 42.97 66.14 21.44
CA PHE A 278 42.71 67.60 21.32
C PHE A 278 42.01 68.27 22.55
N LEU A 279 42.78 69.10 23.28
CA LEU A 279 42.60 70.54 23.68
C LEU A 279 41.15 71.08 23.83
N SER A 280 40.73 71.92 24.79
CA SER A 280 41.38 72.92 25.67
C SER A 280 40.39 73.42 26.77
N THR A 281 40.96 74.20 27.71
CA THR A 281 40.45 75.47 28.32
C THR A 281 39.96 75.46 29.78
N GLU A 282 40.72 76.22 30.59
CA GLU A 282 40.37 77.10 31.73
C GLU A 282 39.44 76.63 32.88
N ILE A 283 39.95 76.70 34.11
CA ILE A 283 39.65 77.72 35.15
C ILE A 283 40.33 77.26 36.47
N LEU A 284 41.06 78.19 37.12
CA LEU A 284 41.62 78.06 38.47
C LEU A 284 40.54 77.89 39.54
N PRO A 285 40.85 77.23 40.67
CA PRO A 285 40.31 77.70 41.94
C PRO A 285 41.41 78.06 42.95
N ILE A 286 41.05 79.08 43.69
CA ILE A 286 41.71 79.72 44.83
C ILE A 286 41.84 78.70 45.98
N GLN A 287 43.03 78.62 46.57
CA GLN A 287 43.26 77.93 47.84
C GLN A 287 43.34 78.94 48.98
N ASP A 288 42.56 78.65 50.03
CA ASP A 288 42.66 79.21 51.36
C ASP A 288 44.09 79.09 51.93
N LYS A 289 44.54 80.16 52.60
CA LYS A 289 45.49 80.08 53.70
C LYS A 289 45.12 81.06 54.80
N GLU A 290 44.82 80.47 55.95
CA GLU A 290 44.85 81.07 57.28
C GLU A 290 46.17 81.81 57.57
N GLN A 291 46.13 82.90 58.34
CA GLN A 291 46.64 82.96 59.72
C GLN A 291 46.91 84.41 60.19
N THR A 292 46.19 84.79 61.25
CA THR A 292 46.64 85.46 62.48
C THR A 292 47.69 86.57 62.44
N LYS A 293 47.37 87.75 63.02
CA LYS A 293 47.93 88.26 64.31
C LYS A 293 47.55 89.73 64.59
N ASN A 294 46.68 89.89 65.59
CA ASN A 294 46.78 90.75 66.77
C ASN A 294 47.90 91.83 66.83
N LYS A 295 47.53 93.10 67.13
CA LYS A 295 48.07 93.88 68.26
C LYS A 295 47.38 95.25 68.44
N ASN A 296 47.08 95.54 69.70
CA ASN A 296 46.59 96.78 70.32
C ASN A 296 47.43 98.03 70.03
N ALA A 297 46.84 99.23 70.15
CA ALA A 297 47.28 100.26 71.09
C ALA A 297 46.31 101.46 71.13
N ASP A 298 46.33 102.09 72.29
CA ASP A 298 45.43 103.06 72.91
C ASP A 298 45.90 104.53 72.68
N GLU A 299 45.09 105.47 73.17
CA GLU A 299 45.42 106.82 73.66
C GLU A 299 45.43 108.06 72.74
N ASN A 300 44.46 108.94 73.07
CA ASN A 300 44.57 110.36 73.46
C ASN A 300 44.72 111.52 72.43
N GLN A 301 43.72 112.42 72.54
CA GLN A 301 43.66 113.88 72.25
C GLN A 301 44.68 114.71 73.09
N PRO A 302 44.72 116.08 73.12
CA PRO A 302 43.91 117.19 72.52
C PRO A 302 44.81 118.27 71.80
N ASP A 303 44.42 119.48 71.36
CA ASP A 303 43.74 120.59 72.05
C ASP A 303 43.44 121.82 71.12
N ARG A 304 42.31 122.49 71.41
CA ARG A 304 41.91 123.95 71.34
C ARG A 304 42.36 124.88 70.18
N ALA A 305 41.66 125.95 69.76
CA ALA A 305 40.37 126.65 69.96
C ALA A 305 40.44 127.99 69.13
N PRO A 306 39.56 129.00 69.26
CA PRO A 306 38.08 129.12 69.20
C PRO A 306 37.61 130.18 68.15
N ILE A 307 36.30 130.49 68.05
CA ILE A 307 35.70 131.87 68.01
C ILE A 307 34.18 131.80 67.69
N ASN A 308 33.39 132.22 68.68
CA ASN A 308 32.20 133.10 68.71
C ASN A 308 31.02 133.09 67.70
N THR A 309 29.82 133.25 68.30
CA THR A 309 28.54 133.83 67.82
C THR A 309 27.70 133.12 66.74
N GLU A 310 27.01 132.04 67.10
CA GLU A 310 25.69 131.60 66.52
C GLU A 310 25.12 130.39 67.32
N TYR A 311 25.26 130.43 68.65
CA TYR A 311 25.25 129.23 69.50
C TYR A 311 23.87 128.66 69.90
N ASP A 312 22.74 129.32 69.58
CA ASP A 312 21.42 128.86 70.05
C ASP A 312 20.52 128.25 68.94
N THR A 313 20.82 128.52 67.66
CA THR A 313 20.17 127.90 66.50
C THR A 313 20.90 126.65 66.02
N ILE A 314 22.24 126.69 65.99
CA ILE A 314 23.09 125.56 65.56
C ILE A 314 23.04 124.41 66.59
N THR A 315 22.85 124.70 67.88
CA THR A 315 22.71 123.67 68.94
C THR A 315 21.40 122.89 68.81
N LYS A 316 20.30 123.56 68.47
CA LYS A 316 19.01 122.89 68.19
C LYS A 316 19.03 122.08 66.90
N GLU A 317 19.65 122.60 65.84
CA GLU A 317 19.84 121.83 64.59
C GLU A 317 20.78 120.63 64.79
N LYS A 318 21.84 120.78 65.57
CA LYS A 318 22.75 119.69 65.93
C LYS A 318 22.02 118.62 66.74
N ASP A 319 21.22 118.99 67.74
CA ASP A 319 20.46 118.04 68.54
C ASP A 319 19.37 117.35 67.70
N GLN A 320 18.70 118.07 66.79
CA GLN A 320 17.75 117.49 65.83
C GLN A 320 18.43 116.54 64.83
N LEU A 321 19.62 116.91 64.34
CA LEU A 321 20.43 116.05 63.48
C LEU A 321 20.93 114.81 64.23
N VAL A 322 21.28 114.93 65.51
CA VAL A 322 21.67 113.79 66.35
C VAL A 322 20.50 112.84 66.56
N ILE A 323 19.29 113.35 66.82
CA ILE A 323 18.07 112.53 66.91
C ILE A 323 17.80 111.85 65.56
N LYS A 324 17.89 112.58 64.45
CA LYS A 324 17.66 112.02 63.12
C LYS A 324 18.71 110.99 62.70
N VAL A 325 19.97 111.19 63.09
CA VAL A 325 21.05 110.22 62.90
C VAL A 325 20.78 108.98 63.76
N HIS A 326 20.30 109.13 64.99
CA HIS A 326 19.94 107.99 65.83
C HIS A 326 18.74 107.21 65.28
N GLU A 327 17.69 107.90 64.82
CA GLU A 327 16.53 107.30 64.14
C GLU A 327 16.93 106.56 62.87
N LEU A 328 17.76 107.19 62.02
CA LEU A 328 18.30 106.54 60.82
C LEU A 328 19.21 105.35 61.18
N THR A 329 19.96 105.43 62.28
CA THR A 329 20.80 104.31 62.76
C THR A 329 19.94 103.15 63.22
N GLU A 330 18.83 103.42 63.92
CA GLU A 330 17.86 102.39 64.32
C GLU A 330 17.13 101.79 63.11
N GLU A 331 16.66 102.60 62.15
CA GLU A 331 16.10 102.09 60.89
C GLU A 331 17.10 101.22 60.13
N LEU A 332 18.37 101.63 60.08
CA LEU A 332 19.44 100.89 59.43
C LEU A 332 19.71 99.57 60.15
N ASN A 333 19.70 99.56 61.49
CA ASN A 333 19.82 98.34 62.30
C ASN A 333 18.63 97.37 62.07
N VAL A 334 17.40 97.89 62.02
CA VAL A 334 16.20 97.09 61.69
C VAL A 334 16.30 96.52 60.27
N LYS A 335 16.74 97.32 59.29
CA LYS A 335 16.97 96.85 57.92
C LYS A 335 18.06 95.80 57.84
N ARG A 336 19.15 95.94 58.61
CA ARG A 336 20.22 94.93 58.71
C ARG A 336 19.69 93.61 59.25
N LYS A 337 18.89 93.65 60.33
CA LYS A 337 18.24 92.46 60.88
C LYS A 337 17.28 91.80 59.88
N GLN A 338 16.51 92.59 59.12
CA GLN A 338 15.67 92.07 58.04
C GLN A 338 16.49 91.41 56.92
N ILE A 339 17.62 91.99 56.55
CA ILE A 339 18.55 91.42 55.56
C ILE A 339 19.11 90.09 56.08
N ASP A 340 19.56 90.03 57.33
CA ASP A 340 20.09 88.79 57.92
C ASP A 340 19.03 87.68 57.95
N GLU A 341 17.78 88.00 58.32
CA GLU A 341 16.66 87.04 58.26
C GLU A 341 16.36 86.57 56.83
N GLN A 342 16.46 87.45 55.83
CA GLN A 342 16.31 87.04 54.42
C GLN A 342 17.49 86.19 53.96
N GLN A 343 18.71 86.49 54.39
CA GLN A 343 19.91 85.72 54.07
C GLN A 343 19.80 84.29 54.60
N ILE A 344 19.30 84.11 55.82
CA ILE A 344 19.05 82.79 56.42
C ILE A 344 18.00 82.02 55.60
N LYS A 345 16.89 82.66 55.22
CA LYS A 345 15.85 82.01 54.39
C LYS A 345 16.37 81.63 53.01
N ILE A 346 17.24 82.45 52.42
CA ILE A 346 17.91 82.16 51.16
C ILE A 346 18.78 80.92 51.33
N GLN A 347 19.63 80.85 52.36
CA GLN A 347 20.48 79.69 52.65
C GLN A 347 19.65 78.40 52.84
N GLU A 348 18.57 78.45 53.63
CA GLU A 348 17.66 77.30 53.80
C GLU A 348 17.03 76.85 52.47
N SER A 349 16.73 77.79 51.58
CA SER A 349 16.19 77.47 50.25
C SER A 349 17.25 76.89 49.32
N GLU A 350 18.50 77.37 49.38
CA GLU A 350 19.64 76.86 48.63
C GLU A 350 19.98 75.42 49.04
N GLU A 351 19.94 75.13 50.34
CA GLU A 351 20.09 73.77 50.86
C GLU A 351 18.98 72.85 50.35
N LYS A 352 17.72 73.28 50.40
CA LYS A 352 16.58 72.54 49.84
C LYS A 352 16.75 72.28 48.34
N ILE A 353 17.20 73.28 47.59
CA ILE A 353 17.48 73.14 46.15
C ILE A 353 18.58 72.11 45.92
N THR A 354 19.62 72.11 46.75
CA THR A 354 20.75 71.16 46.64
C THR A 354 20.29 69.73 46.89
N ILE A 355 19.48 69.50 47.93
CA ILE A 355 18.89 68.19 48.22
C ILE A 355 17.96 67.75 47.08
N LEU A 356 17.12 68.63 46.57
CA LEU A 356 16.22 68.33 45.46
C LEU A 356 16.99 67.96 44.18
N LYS A 357 18.08 68.67 43.87
CA LYS A 357 18.96 68.35 42.74
C LYS A 357 19.58 66.96 42.89
N ALA A 358 20.07 66.61 44.06
CA ALA A 358 20.62 65.28 44.33
C ALA A 358 19.56 64.18 44.13
N ASN A 359 18.34 64.39 44.65
CA ASN A 359 17.22 63.47 44.47
C ASN A 359 16.81 63.32 43.00
N VAL A 360 16.80 64.42 42.22
CA VAL A 360 16.49 64.37 40.78
C VAL A 360 17.53 63.53 40.03
N ASN A 361 18.82 63.74 40.31
CA ASN A 361 19.89 62.95 39.70
C ASN A 361 19.77 61.47 40.05
N GLU A 362 19.49 61.12 41.30
CA GLU A 362 19.27 59.72 41.71
C GLU A 362 18.08 59.10 40.97
N LYS A 363 17.00 59.87 40.78
CA LYS A 363 15.82 59.41 40.03
C LYS A 363 16.11 59.23 38.54
N ASP A 364 16.93 60.09 37.95
CA ASP A 364 17.37 59.94 36.56
C ASP A 364 18.25 58.70 36.37
N ASP A 365 19.14 58.39 37.31
CA ASP A 365 19.95 57.17 37.30
C ASP A 365 19.08 55.91 37.42
N GLN A 366 18.10 55.93 38.33
CA GLN A 366 17.11 54.86 38.48
C GLN A 366 16.29 54.69 37.18
N LEU A 367 15.86 55.79 36.56
CA LEU A 367 15.09 55.77 35.31
C LEU A 367 15.91 55.20 34.15
N SER A 368 17.20 55.55 34.07
CA SER A 368 18.14 55.00 33.09
C SER A 368 18.29 53.49 33.24
N THR A 369 18.41 53.02 34.48
CA THR A 369 18.50 51.59 34.82
C THR A 369 17.23 50.83 34.42
N VAL A 370 16.05 51.38 34.74
CA VAL A 370 14.77 50.75 34.35
C VAL A 370 14.60 50.71 32.83
N ARG A 371 15.03 51.75 32.11
CA ARG A 371 14.99 51.78 30.64
C ARG A 371 15.86 50.69 30.01
N SER A 372 17.07 50.46 30.53
CA SER A 372 17.95 49.40 30.02
C SER A 372 17.38 48.01 30.27
N GLN A 373 16.83 47.77 31.47
CA GLN A 373 16.14 46.53 31.82
C GLN A 373 14.91 46.30 30.93
N LEU A 374 14.11 47.33 30.68
CA LEU A 374 12.95 47.25 29.78
C LEU A 374 13.35 46.86 28.36
N ASN A 375 14.45 47.41 27.84
CA ASN A 375 14.93 47.06 26.51
C ASN A 375 15.43 45.60 26.45
N SER A 376 16.18 45.14 27.46
CA SER A 376 16.61 43.74 27.56
C SER A 376 15.44 42.76 27.66
N ALA A 377 14.40 43.12 28.41
CA ALA A 377 13.17 42.33 28.51
C ALA A 377 12.43 42.26 27.16
N LYS A 378 12.32 43.38 26.43
CA LYS A 378 11.73 43.41 25.08
C LYS A 378 12.46 42.50 24.10
N GLU A 379 13.79 42.53 24.10
CA GLU A 379 14.59 41.63 23.26
C GLU A 379 14.38 40.15 23.60
N SER A 380 14.25 39.84 24.89
CA SER A 380 14.00 38.47 25.36
C SER A 380 12.61 37.99 24.94
N ILE A 381 11.59 38.86 25.01
CA ILE A 381 10.22 38.55 24.55
C ILE A 381 10.21 38.26 23.04
N LEU A 382 10.90 39.08 22.23
CA LEU A 382 10.98 38.85 20.78
C LEU A 382 11.61 37.49 20.44
N LYS A 383 12.67 37.10 21.15
CA LYS A 383 13.29 35.78 20.98
C LYS A 383 12.32 34.65 21.36
N LEU A 384 11.59 34.80 22.46
CA LEU A 384 10.58 33.82 22.88
C LEU A 384 9.45 33.70 21.85
N GLU A 385 8.96 34.81 21.30
CA GLU A 385 7.93 34.80 20.25
C GLU A 385 8.40 34.07 18.99
N GLN A 386 9.65 34.30 18.56
CA GLN A 386 10.25 33.56 17.44
C GLN A 386 10.27 32.06 17.71
N THR A 387 10.80 31.63 18.86
CA THR A 387 10.86 30.21 19.22
C THR A 387 9.47 29.58 19.33
N ARG A 388 8.47 30.30 19.88
CA ARG A 388 7.09 29.85 19.95
C ARG A 388 6.52 29.58 18.56
N ASN A 389 6.74 30.50 17.61
CA ASN A 389 6.26 30.34 16.24
C ASN A 389 6.91 29.13 15.55
N GLU A 390 8.21 28.92 15.75
CA GLU A 390 8.90 27.73 15.24
C GLU A 390 8.33 26.42 15.80
N TYR A 391 8.01 26.38 17.10
CA TYR A 391 7.36 25.21 17.70
C TYR A 391 5.93 25.03 17.18
N SER A 392 5.19 26.11 16.98
CA SER A 392 3.85 26.07 16.38
C SER A 392 3.87 25.43 14.99
N ASP A 393 4.83 25.81 14.14
CA ASP A 393 4.99 25.21 12.81
C ASP A 393 5.36 23.72 12.87
N LYS A 394 6.20 23.33 13.84
CA LYS A 394 6.55 21.91 14.07
C LYS A 394 5.32 21.11 14.49
N VAL A 395 4.47 21.66 15.35
CA VAL A 395 3.22 21.00 15.79
C VAL A 395 2.30 20.75 14.59
N VAL A 396 2.07 21.75 13.74
CA VAL A 396 1.24 21.59 12.53
C VAL A 396 1.78 20.50 11.60
N LYS A 397 3.11 20.43 11.42
CA LYS A 397 3.75 19.37 10.62
C LYS A 397 3.55 17.98 11.24
N ILE A 398 3.68 17.87 12.56
CA ILE A 398 3.45 16.61 13.29
C ILE A 398 1.99 16.18 13.20
N GLU A 399 1.04 17.10 13.33
CA GLU A 399 -0.39 16.80 13.20
C GLU A 399 -0.74 16.29 11.80
N LYS A 400 -0.18 16.90 10.76
CA LYS A 400 -0.32 16.41 9.39
C LYS A 400 0.24 15.00 9.23
N ALA A 401 1.48 14.78 9.68
CA ALA A 401 2.12 13.46 9.60
C ALA A 401 1.35 12.38 10.38
N LYS A 402 0.79 12.73 11.54
CA LYS A 402 -0.09 11.85 12.32
C LYS A 402 -1.35 11.48 11.53
N GLY A 403 -1.97 12.45 10.85
CA GLY A 403 -3.14 12.20 10.00
C GLY A 403 -2.83 11.26 8.83
N ASP A 404 -1.68 11.45 8.18
CA ASP A 404 -1.24 10.59 7.08
C ASP A 404 -0.92 9.16 7.56
N LEU A 405 -0.26 9.03 8.72
CA LEU A 405 -0.02 7.73 9.36
C LEU A 405 -1.31 7.01 9.74
N GLN A 406 -2.31 7.73 10.24
CA GLN A 406 -3.61 7.14 10.58
C GLN A 406 -4.29 6.56 9.34
N LYS A 407 -4.30 7.30 8.22
CA LYS A 407 -4.86 6.79 6.95
C LYS A 407 -4.14 5.54 6.45
N ASN A 408 -2.81 5.53 6.53
CA ASN A 408 -2.02 4.35 6.17
C ASN A 408 -2.33 3.15 7.06
N LEU A 409 -2.54 3.38 8.37
CA LEU A 409 -2.93 2.32 9.30
C LEU A 409 -4.30 1.74 8.95
N ASP A 410 -5.28 2.60 8.64
CA ASP A 410 -6.63 2.18 8.26
C ASP A 410 -6.62 1.38 6.94
N TYR A 411 -5.82 1.83 5.96
CA TYR A 411 -5.60 1.09 4.70
C TYR A 411 -4.96 -0.28 4.94
N ILE A 412 -3.86 -0.35 5.69
CA ILE A 412 -3.18 -1.61 6.02
C ILE A 412 -4.12 -2.56 6.79
N SER A 413 -4.94 -2.03 7.70
CA SER A 413 -5.93 -2.83 8.44
C SER A 413 -6.95 -3.45 7.50
N THR A 414 -7.46 -2.68 6.53
CA THR A 414 -8.41 -3.16 5.52
C THR A 414 -7.78 -4.25 4.65
N GLU A 415 -6.54 -4.05 4.22
CA GLU A 415 -5.83 -5.00 3.36
C GLU A 415 -5.51 -6.32 4.07
N ARG A 416 -5.12 -6.25 5.36
CA ARG A 416 -4.98 -7.43 6.20
C ARG A 416 -6.28 -8.23 6.27
N ASP A 417 -7.43 -7.56 6.40
CA ASP A 417 -8.72 -8.23 6.52
C ASP A 417 -9.17 -8.85 5.18
N ASN A 418 -8.82 -8.22 4.04
CA ASN A 418 -8.97 -8.80 2.71
C ASN A 418 -8.16 -10.10 2.57
N LEU A 419 -6.84 -10.03 2.84
CA LEU A 419 -5.94 -11.18 2.77
C LEU A 419 -6.33 -12.31 3.71
N SER A 420 -6.88 -11.99 4.89
CA SER A 420 -7.40 -13.00 5.81
C SER A 420 -8.59 -13.76 5.20
N ARG A 421 -9.50 -13.06 4.50
CA ARG A 421 -10.63 -13.70 3.81
C ARG A 421 -10.17 -14.57 2.65
N GLU A 422 -9.27 -14.08 1.81
CA GLU A 422 -8.72 -14.84 0.68
C GLU A 422 -8.01 -16.13 1.15
N ARG A 423 -7.25 -16.05 2.26
CA ARG A 423 -6.63 -17.23 2.86
C ARG A 423 -7.69 -18.25 3.30
N ASP A 424 -8.77 -17.80 3.93
CA ASP A 424 -9.81 -18.69 4.43
C ASP A 424 -10.60 -19.34 3.28
N GLU A 425 -10.86 -18.60 2.19
CA GLU A 425 -11.41 -19.12 0.94
C GLU A 425 -10.49 -20.17 0.31
N LEU A 426 -9.18 -19.87 0.20
CA LEU A 426 -8.20 -20.80 -0.35
C LEU A 426 -8.06 -22.07 0.50
N LYS A 427 -8.17 -21.95 1.82
CA LYS A 427 -8.20 -23.11 2.73
C LYS A 427 -9.44 -23.98 2.49
N SER A 428 -10.59 -23.35 2.25
CA SER A 428 -11.82 -24.08 1.93
C SER A 428 -11.70 -24.81 0.60
N THR A 429 -11.19 -24.17 -0.45
CA THR A 429 -11.02 -24.80 -1.77
C THR A 429 -10.01 -25.95 -1.74
N TYR A 430 -8.91 -25.78 -1.00
CA TYR A 430 -7.93 -26.84 -0.76
C TYR A 430 -8.56 -28.07 -0.08
N THR A 431 -9.41 -27.85 0.93
CA THR A 431 -10.08 -28.94 1.65
C THR A 431 -10.99 -29.74 0.71
N VAL A 432 -11.82 -29.05 -0.08
CA VAL A 432 -12.69 -29.70 -1.08
C VAL A 432 -11.87 -30.48 -2.12
N LEU A 433 -10.77 -29.90 -2.61
CA LEU A 433 -9.92 -30.57 -3.60
C LEU A 433 -9.23 -31.82 -3.01
N SER A 434 -8.84 -31.77 -1.75
CA SER A 434 -8.29 -32.93 -1.04
C SER A 434 -9.31 -34.06 -0.92
N GLU A 435 -10.56 -33.76 -0.55
CA GLU A 435 -11.65 -34.74 -0.48
C GLU A 435 -11.96 -35.36 -1.85
N GLN A 436 -11.96 -34.56 -2.90
CA GLN A 436 -12.14 -35.04 -4.29
C GLN A 436 -11.00 -35.97 -4.71
N HIS A 437 -9.75 -35.62 -4.39
CA HIS A 437 -8.59 -36.46 -4.67
C HIS A 437 -8.70 -37.81 -3.97
N ASP A 438 -9.09 -37.84 -2.70
CA ASP A 438 -9.22 -39.09 -1.95
C ASP A 438 -10.36 -39.96 -2.48
N THR A 439 -11.47 -39.33 -2.91
CA THR A 439 -12.57 -40.01 -3.59
C THR A 439 -12.10 -40.66 -4.90
N LEU A 440 -11.44 -39.90 -5.77
CA LEU A 440 -10.90 -40.40 -7.04
C LEU A 440 -9.88 -41.53 -6.84
N LYS A 441 -9.05 -41.43 -5.79
CA LYS A 441 -8.09 -42.48 -5.42
C LYS A 441 -8.78 -43.78 -5.01
N SER A 442 -9.87 -43.68 -4.25
CA SER A 442 -10.71 -44.83 -3.89
C SER A 442 -11.36 -45.45 -5.13
N ASP A 443 -11.94 -44.65 -6.01
CA ASP A 443 -12.57 -45.11 -7.25
C ASP A 443 -11.57 -45.80 -8.18
N SER A 444 -10.37 -45.23 -8.33
CA SER A 444 -9.28 -45.86 -9.10
C SER A 444 -8.90 -47.23 -8.52
N THR A 445 -8.82 -47.34 -7.19
CA THR A 445 -8.52 -48.62 -6.52
C THR A 445 -9.63 -49.65 -6.78
N ASN A 446 -10.90 -49.24 -6.74
CA ASN A 446 -12.04 -50.11 -7.00
C ASN A 446 -12.09 -50.56 -8.47
N MET A 447 -11.80 -49.66 -9.42
CA MET A 447 -11.73 -50.00 -10.83
C MET A 447 -10.60 -51.00 -11.13
N ASN A 448 -9.45 -50.84 -10.50
CA ASN A 448 -8.35 -51.81 -10.64
C ASN A 448 -8.73 -53.21 -10.12
N LYS A 449 -9.51 -53.30 -9.03
CA LYS A 449 -10.04 -54.59 -8.54
C LYS A 449 -10.99 -55.23 -9.55
N LYS A 450 -11.95 -54.46 -10.08
CA LYS A 450 -12.89 -54.94 -11.11
C LYS A 450 -12.16 -55.40 -12.38
N LEU A 451 -11.11 -54.69 -12.78
CA LEU A 451 -10.29 -55.06 -13.92
C LEU A 451 -9.62 -56.42 -13.69
N ALA A 452 -9.00 -56.63 -12.52
CA ALA A 452 -8.41 -57.92 -12.16
C ALA A 452 -9.45 -59.07 -12.10
N GLU A 453 -10.67 -58.79 -11.62
CA GLU A 453 -11.78 -59.75 -11.63
C GLU A 453 -12.19 -60.14 -13.06
N LEU A 454 -12.31 -59.15 -13.96
CA LEU A 454 -12.63 -59.39 -15.36
C LEU A 454 -11.51 -60.17 -16.09
N GLU A 455 -10.25 -59.85 -15.83
CA GLU A 455 -9.10 -60.60 -16.36
C GLU A 455 -9.16 -62.08 -15.95
N ASN A 456 -9.48 -62.36 -14.68
CA ASN A 456 -9.68 -63.74 -14.21
C ASN A 456 -10.84 -64.42 -14.94
N ARG A 457 -11.98 -63.73 -15.11
CA ARG A 457 -13.14 -64.31 -15.81
C ARG A 457 -12.84 -64.61 -17.29
N ILE A 458 -12.06 -63.76 -17.96
CA ILE A 458 -11.61 -64.00 -19.33
C ILE A 458 -10.72 -65.25 -19.40
N ASN A 459 -9.82 -65.44 -18.43
CA ASN A 459 -8.97 -66.63 -18.36
C ASN A 459 -9.79 -67.91 -18.15
N GLU A 460 -10.78 -67.88 -17.26
CA GLU A 460 -11.72 -68.99 -17.05
C GLU A 460 -12.50 -69.34 -18.32
N LEU A 461 -13.13 -68.34 -18.95
CA LEU A 461 -13.89 -68.53 -20.20
C LEU A 461 -13.00 -69.04 -21.34
N THR A 462 -11.74 -68.62 -21.38
CA THR A 462 -10.78 -69.12 -22.37
C THR A 462 -10.49 -70.61 -22.13
N LYS A 463 -10.31 -71.02 -20.88
CA LYS A 463 -10.13 -72.43 -20.53
C LYS A 463 -11.38 -73.27 -20.87
N GLU A 464 -12.57 -72.81 -20.50
CA GLU A 464 -13.84 -73.49 -20.83
C GLU A 464 -14.00 -73.66 -22.36
N ARG A 465 -13.67 -72.61 -23.13
CA ARG A 465 -13.69 -72.64 -24.60
C ARG A 465 -12.72 -73.68 -25.17
N ASP A 466 -11.50 -73.78 -24.64
CA ASP A 466 -10.51 -74.77 -25.07
C ASP A 466 -10.93 -76.20 -24.74
N GLU A 467 -11.54 -76.41 -23.57
CA GLU A 467 -12.12 -77.70 -23.16
C GLU A 467 -13.27 -78.11 -24.08
N LEU A 468 -14.20 -77.19 -24.37
CA LEU A 468 -15.28 -77.42 -25.34
C LEU A 468 -14.75 -77.67 -26.75
N GLY A 469 -13.70 -76.96 -27.16
CA GLY A 469 -13.02 -77.20 -28.44
C GLY A 469 -12.47 -78.63 -28.55
N SER A 470 -11.83 -79.11 -27.48
CA SER A 470 -11.32 -80.48 -27.40
C SER A 470 -12.45 -81.52 -27.41
N ALA A 471 -13.54 -81.27 -26.67
CA ALA A 471 -14.72 -82.14 -26.64
C ALA A 471 -15.37 -82.25 -28.03
N LYS A 472 -15.50 -81.12 -28.75
CA LYS A 472 -16.00 -81.09 -30.13
C LYS A 472 -15.14 -81.94 -31.07
N GLU A 473 -13.82 -81.84 -30.97
CA GLU A 473 -12.92 -82.64 -31.82
C GLU A 473 -13.06 -84.14 -31.56
N ASN A 474 -13.23 -84.54 -30.29
CA ASN A 474 -13.49 -85.94 -29.94
C ASN A 474 -14.84 -86.43 -30.50
N LEU A 475 -15.91 -85.63 -30.39
CA LEU A 475 -17.21 -85.98 -31.00
C LEU A 475 -17.12 -86.16 -32.51
N ILE A 476 -16.34 -85.31 -33.20
CA ILE A 476 -16.12 -85.45 -34.65
C ILE A 476 -15.46 -86.79 -34.96
N LYS A 477 -14.41 -87.18 -34.22
CA LYS A 477 -13.74 -88.48 -34.37
C LYS A 477 -14.69 -89.65 -34.12
N ASP A 478 -15.51 -89.57 -33.06
CA ASP A 478 -16.50 -90.61 -32.75
C ASP A 478 -17.55 -90.73 -33.87
N LEU A 479 -18.01 -89.61 -34.43
CA LEU A 479 -18.94 -89.58 -35.55
C LEU A 479 -18.32 -90.21 -36.81
N GLU A 480 -17.06 -89.90 -37.12
CA GLU A 480 -16.33 -90.52 -38.23
C GLU A 480 -16.22 -92.05 -38.05
N ILE A 481 -15.95 -92.52 -36.82
CA ILE A 481 -15.89 -93.97 -36.50
C ILE A 481 -17.26 -94.62 -36.70
N VAL A 482 -18.33 -94.01 -36.19
CA VAL A 482 -19.70 -94.52 -36.32
C VAL A 482 -20.11 -94.57 -37.79
N GLN A 483 -19.81 -93.52 -38.56
CA GLN A 483 -20.13 -93.46 -39.98
C GLN A 483 -19.38 -94.53 -40.79
N LYS A 484 -18.10 -94.78 -40.46
CA LYS A 484 -17.35 -95.89 -41.07
C LYS A 484 -18.00 -97.23 -40.76
N LYS A 485 -18.34 -97.51 -39.49
CA LYS A 485 -19.02 -98.76 -39.10
C LYS A 485 -20.37 -98.93 -39.79
N ALA A 486 -21.14 -97.86 -39.94
CA ALA A 486 -22.42 -97.88 -40.64
C ALA A 486 -22.23 -98.24 -42.13
N ASN A 487 -21.21 -97.68 -42.78
CA ASN A 487 -20.87 -98.01 -44.17
C ASN A 487 -20.40 -99.47 -44.31
N ASP A 488 -19.56 -99.96 -43.41
CA ASP A 488 -19.08 -101.35 -43.40
C ASP A 488 -20.26 -102.33 -43.20
N PHE A 489 -21.18 -102.02 -42.29
CA PHE A 489 -22.39 -102.81 -42.07
C PHE A 489 -23.31 -102.82 -43.28
N ARG A 490 -23.50 -101.66 -43.93
CA ARG A 490 -24.28 -101.55 -45.16
C ARG A 490 -23.67 -102.38 -46.29
N ALA A 491 -22.37 -102.30 -46.51
CA ALA A 491 -21.67 -103.11 -47.51
C ALA A 491 -21.84 -104.62 -47.24
N THR A 492 -21.69 -105.04 -45.98
CA THR A 492 -21.91 -106.44 -45.57
C THR A 492 -23.35 -106.88 -45.84
N THR A 493 -24.33 -106.03 -45.52
CA THR A 493 -25.75 -106.30 -45.76
C THR A 493 -26.05 -106.39 -47.26
N ASP A 494 -25.46 -105.51 -48.08
CA ASP A 494 -25.60 -105.54 -49.53
C ASP A 494 -25.01 -106.83 -50.12
N ASP A 495 -23.83 -107.27 -49.65
CA ASP A 495 -23.21 -108.54 -50.02
C ASP A 495 -24.07 -109.76 -49.63
N GLU A 496 -24.64 -109.75 -48.42
CA GLU A 496 -25.56 -110.79 -47.93
C GLU A 496 -26.85 -110.84 -48.75
N MET A 497 -27.42 -109.68 -49.09
CA MET A 497 -28.62 -109.56 -49.91
C MET A 497 -28.39 -110.08 -51.33
N GLU A 498 -27.25 -109.76 -51.95
CA GLU A 498 -26.89 -110.27 -53.28
C GLU A 498 -26.66 -111.80 -53.24
N ALA A 499 -26.02 -112.31 -52.19
CA ALA A 499 -25.86 -113.75 -51.99
C ALA A 499 -27.22 -114.47 -51.81
N LEU A 500 -28.15 -113.89 -51.06
CA LEU A 500 -29.51 -114.41 -50.91
C LEU A 500 -30.29 -114.36 -52.23
N LYS A 501 -30.15 -113.28 -53.00
CA LYS A 501 -30.77 -113.13 -54.33
C LYS A 501 -30.26 -114.19 -55.32
N SER A 502 -28.95 -114.45 -55.34
CA SER A 502 -28.37 -115.52 -56.18
C SER A 502 -28.85 -116.93 -55.77
N LYS A 503 -28.98 -117.18 -54.46
CA LYS A 503 -29.58 -118.43 -53.95
C LYS A 503 -31.06 -118.56 -54.34
N LEU A 504 -31.81 -117.46 -54.29
CA LEU A 504 -33.21 -117.42 -54.71
C LEU A 504 -33.33 -117.74 -56.20
N GLU A 505 -32.56 -117.08 -57.07
CA GLU A 505 -32.54 -117.33 -58.51
C GLU A 505 -32.18 -118.79 -58.84
N THR A 506 -31.20 -119.35 -58.15
CA THR A 506 -30.84 -120.77 -58.29
C THR A 506 -32.00 -121.70 -57.88
N THR A 507 -32.70 -121.36 -56.80
CA THR A 507 -33.84 -122.13 -56.30
C THR A 507 -35.03 -122.03 -57.26
N GLU A 508 -35.31 -120.85 -57.79
CA GLU A 508 -36.33 -120.61 -58.82
C GLU A 508 -36.03 -121.42 -60.09
N LYS A 509 -34.76 -121.45 -60.55
CA LYS A 509 -34.35 -122.28 -61.69
C LYS A 509 -34.52 -123.78 -61.42
N ASN A 510 -34.17 -124.24 -60.23
CA ASN A 510 -34.37 -125.63 -59.82
C ASN A 510 -35.87 -125.98 -59.75
N TYR A 511 -36.71 -125.06 -59.26
CA TYR A 511 -38.16 -125.24 -59.23
C TYR A 511 -38.74 -125.33 -60.64
N ALA A 512 -38.33 -124.45 -61.56
CA ALA A 512 -38.75 -124.50 -62.96
C ALA A 512 -38.33 -125.81 -63.65
N LEU A 513 -37.14 -126.34 -63.34
CA LEU A 513 -36.69 -127.64 -63.84
C LEU A 513 -37.57 -128.78 -63.30
N LEU A 514 -37.87 -128.75 -62.00
CA LEU A 514 -38.77 -129.73 -61.37
C LEU A 514 -40.18 -129.68 -61.96
N GLU A 515 -40.71 -128.48 -62.19
CA GLU A 515 -42.02 -128.27 -62.82
C GLU A 515 -42.04 -128.80 -64.26
N SER A 516 -40.93 -128.66 -65.00
CA SER A 516 -40.74 -129.27 -66.31
C SER A 516 -40.69 -130.80 -66.25
N ASP A 517 -39.98 -131.37 -65.27
CA ASP A 517 -39.90 -132.82 -65.06
C ASP A 517 -41.25 -133.40 -64.65
N VAL A 518 -42.01 -132.73 -63.77
CA VAL A 518 -43.38 -133.10 -63.41
C VAL A 518 -44.28 -133.03 -64.64
N SER A 519 -44.15 -131.99 -65.46
CA SER A 519 -44.92 -131.87 -66.72
C SER A 519 -44.60 -133.02 -67.69
N ARG A 520 -43.32 -133.39 -67.84
CA ARG A 520 -42.89 -134.54 -68.64
C ARG A 520 -43.40 -135.86 -68.10
N LEU A 521 -43.36 -136.05 -66.78
CA LEU A 521 -43.94 -137.24 -66.13
C LEU A 521 -45.45 -137.30 -66.32
N HIS A 522 -46.14 -136.16 -66.28
CA HIS A 522 -47.56 -136.09 -66.60
C HIS A 522 -47.84 -136.52 -68.03
N VAL A 523 -47.10 -136.00 -69.01
CA VAL A 523 -47.21 -136.42 -70.42
C VAL A 523 -46.92 -137.91 -70.56
N ALA A 524 -45.80 -138.41 -70.02
CA ALA A 524 -45.43 -139.82 -70.07
C ALA A 524 -46.48 -140.73 -69.41
N LYS A 525 -47.07 -140.29 -68.29
CA LYS A 525 -48.19 -140.98 -67.63
C LYS A 525 -49.43 -141.00 -68.53
N THR A 526 -49.72 -139.90 -69.22
CA THR A 526 -50.87 -139.79 -70.13
C THR A 526 -50.67 -140.70 -71.35
N ASP A 527 -49.48 -140.68 -71.98
CA ASP A 527 -49.10 -141.58 -73.08
C ASP A 527 -49.15 -143.06 -72.65
N ALA A 528 -48.71 -143.38 -71.43
CA ALA A 528 -48.77 -144.75 -70.90
C ALA A 528 -50.21 -145.22 -70.66
N LEU A 529 -51.09 -144.31 -70.23
CA LEU A 529 -52.53 -144.59 -70.09
C LEU A 529 -53.20 -144.75 -71.46
N GLU A 530 -52.78 -144.00 -72.47
CA GLU A 530 -53.28 -144.13 -73.86
C GLU A 530 -52.85 -145.49 -74.47
N LYS A 531 -51.59 -145.91 -74.27
CA LYS A 531 -51.10 -147.24 -74.69
C LYS A 531 -51.71 -148.44 -73.95
N LEU A 532 -52.34 -148.23 -72.80
CA LEU A 532 -53.11 -149.25 -72.08
C LEU A 532 -54.57 -149.32 -72.56
N SER A 533 -55.00 -148.39 -73.40
CA SER A 533 -56.36 -148.29 -73.92
C SER A 533 -56.53 -148.87 -75.34
N ASP A 534 -55.43 -149.24 -76.01
CA ASP A 534 -55.36 -150.01 -77.27
C ASP A 534 -55.01 -151.49 -76.99
#